data_AF-A0A399PUT7-F1
#
_entry.id   AF-A0A399PUT7-F1
#
_cell.length_a   1.000
_cell.length_b   1.000
_cell.length_c   1.000
_cell.angle_alpha   90.00
_cell.angle_beta   90.00
_cell.angle_gamma   90.00
#
_symmetry.space_group_name_H-M   'P 1'
#
loop_
_entity.id
_entity.type
_entity.pdbx_description
1 polymer ?
#
loop_
_entity_poly.entity_id
_entity_poly.type
_entity_poly.pdbx_seq_one_letter_code
_entity_poly.pdbx_strand_id
1 'polypeptide(L)'
;SAASDVYKRQGGVSAGSLVKTEGMGLVVVLVQVVNLVGAYRELMKQTRDKKKQADFFSALAATGAAGFTAAQSLADTAMKARGAALVAGLQHHALLNVNVQMGMLHIGLGFFTYGFGLVSSAMSFNNQEKNWQQAIRSGEHSAQGAAALATIGAGGMVTVNAYGLSHTVHASFTVLTAPNKASRTAAWAAAGTRLSTVFFRFNLAGALFTVLELSGTWLFNRYNLSAHDKWLKITPWSRDTEMRGDHTLDDYQSYLAFLIHAPYAQLGPNPYDSWLKKLLFKAKPSDIHLVLPRLTLSDLLPPLGGKSKYRLGIGAHRISIPLHSRGAPRERKEVISDEIVRSSRIVQSTREKLVLCLQYPVDPDSEFTPAKEILELAVCVQNLNDKGEWTSRTRVIHIDPRGDGHFSVVAPELVKEKPPILLVETQFLEQADHAE
;
A
#
# COMPACT_ATOMS: atom_id res chain seq x y z
N SER A 1 -0.95 44.39 -12.15
CA SER A 1 -0.83 44.72 -13.59
C SER A 1 -0.04 43.67 -14.38
N ALA A 2 -0.29 42.38 -14.15
CA ALA A 2 0.34 41.27 -14.90
C ALA A 2 -0.59 40.03 -14.95
N ALA A 3 -1.90 40.26 -14.86
CA ALA A 3 -2.93 39.20 -14.83
C ALA A 3 -3.96 39.33 -15.96
N SER A 4 -3.80 40.30 -16.87
CA SER A 4 -4.71 40.54 -18.00
C SER A 4 -4.17 40.07 -19.36
N ASP A 5 -2.90 39.66 -19.46
CA ASP A 5 -2.26 39.30 -20.73
C ASP A 5 -2.19 37.79 -21.03
N VAL A 6 -2.64 36.93 -20.11
CA VAL A 6 -2.67 35.47 -20.33
C VAL A 6 -3.93 35.00 -21.07
N TYR A 7 -4.98 35.83 -21.14
CA TYR A 7 -6.26 35.46 -21.80
C TYR A 7 -6.36 35.87 -23.30
N LYS A 8 -5.29 36.38 -23.90
CA LYS A 8 -5.29 36.89 -25.30
C LYS A 8 -4.28 36.20 -26.25
N ARG A 9 -4.02 34.90 -26.03
CA ARG A 9 -3.40 34.02 -27.05
C ARG A 9 -4.15 32.68 -27.19
N GLN A 10 -5.45 32.75 -27.43
CA GLN A 10 -6.16 31.70 -28.17
C GLN A 10 -6.36 32.19 -29.61
N GLY A 11 -5.25 32.31 -30.35
CA GLY A 11 -5.26 32.44 -31.80
C GLY A 11 -5.21 31.05 -32.40
N GLY A 12 -6.23 30.70 -33.19
CA GLY A 12 -6.51 29.35 -33.67
C GLY A 12 -5.31 28.60 -34.26
N VAL A 13 -5.01 27.44 -33.67
CA VAL A 13 -4.19 26.43 -34.33
C VAL A 13 -5.12 25.67 -35.28
N SER A 14 -4.84 25.72 -36.57
CA SER A 14 -5.67 25.02 -37.56
C SER A 14 -5.61 23.51 -37.32
N ALA A 15 -6.74 22.83 -37.46
CA ALA A 15 -6.86 21.37 -37.32
C ALA A 15 -5.89 20.59 -38.23
N GLY A 16 -5.39 21.21 -39.33
CA GLY A 16 -4.38 20.62 -40.20
C GLY A 16 -2.95 20.64 -39.66
N SER A 17 -2.64 21.51 -38.68
CA SER A 17 -1.34 21.56 -37.99
C SER A 17 -1.20 20.43 -36.96
N LEU A 18 -2.28 20.08 -36.26
CA LEU A 18 -2.34 18.96 -35.31
C LEU A 18 -2.05 17.61 -36.00
N VAL A 19 -2.65 17.37 -37.18
CA VAL A 19 -2.50 16.09 -37.91
C VAL A 19 -1.06 15.80 -38.35
N LYS A 20 -0.21 16.83 -38.54
CA LYS A 20 1.18 16.67 -39.00
C LYS A 20 2.17 16.43 -37.86
N THR A 21 1.86 16.86 -36.64
CA THR A 21 2.62 16.57 -35.41
C THR A 21 2.18 15.27 -34.73
N GLU A 22 0.92 14.84 -34.94
CA GLU A 22 0.33 13.65 -34.31
C GLU A 22 0.83 12.30 -34.87
N GLY A 23 1.27 12.24 -36.12
CA GLY A 23 1.90 11.05 -36.69
C GLY A 23 3.26 10.70 -36.05
N MET A 24 4.00 11.71 -35.57
CA MET A 24 5.26 11.50 -34.83
C MET A 24 5.01 10.93 -33.43
N GLY A 25 3.90 11.28 -32.77
CA GLY A 25 3.53 10.74 -31.45
C GLY A 25 3.29 9.23 -31.49
N LEU A 26 2.61 8.73 -32.54
CA LEU A 26 2.38 7.29 -32.74
C LEU A 26 3.69 6.53 -33.00
N VAL A 27 4.60 7.12 -33.78
CA VAL A 27 5.92 6.54 -34.07
C VAL A 27 6.79 6.48 -32.81
N VAL A 28 6.77 7.51 -31.97
CA VAL A 28 7.48 7.51 -30.67
C VAL A 28 6.93 6.43 -29.75
N VAL A 29 5.61 6.24 -29.68
CA VAL A 29 4.98 5.15 -28.91
C VAL A 29 5.40 3.78 -29.44
N LEU A 30 5.41 3.58 -30.77
CA LEU A 30 5.85 2.33 -31.40
C LEU A 30 7.34 2.04 -31.14
N VAL A 31 8.20 3.06 -31.21
CA VAL A 31 9.63 2.93 -30.87
C VAL A 31 9.82 2.61 -29.38
N GLN A 32 9.03 3.22 -28.50
CA GLN A 32 9.03 2.89 -27.07
C GLN A 32 8.58 1.46 -26.80
N VAL A 33 7.60 0.93 -27.55
CA VAL A 33 7.19 -0.48 -27.47
C VAL A 33 8.33 -1.43 -27.88
N VAL A 34 9.11 -1.10 -28.91
CA VAL A 34 10.26 -1.93 -29.33
C VAL A 34 11.37 -1.94 -28.26
N ASN A 35 11.67 -0.78 -27.67
CA ASN A 35 12.65 -0.67 -26.57
C ASN A 35 12.17 -1.45 -25.32
N LEU A 36 10.88 -1.45 -25.06
CA LEU A 36 10.25 -2.16 -23.95
C LEU A 36 10.30 -3.68 -24.13
N VAL A 37 10.16 -4.17 -25.37
CA VAL A 37 10.37 -5.59 -25.71
C VAL A 37 11.85 -5.98 -25.54
N GLY A 38 12.78 -5.08 -25.84
CA GLY A 38 14.20 -5.24 -25.55
C GLY A 38 14.48 -5.39 -24.05
N ALA A 39 13.94 -4.47 -23.24
CA ALA A 39 14.05 -4.51 -21.78
C ALA A 39 13.40 -5.77 -21.17
N TYR A 40 12.25 -6.21 -21.70
CA TYR A 40 11.57 -7.44 -21.30
C TYR A 40 12.45 -8.68 -21.54
N ARG A 41 13.06 -8.79 -22.73
CA ARG A 41 13.93 -9.93 -23.06
C ARG A 41 15.17 -9.98 -22.17
N GLU A 42 15.74 -8.83 -21.83
CA GLU A 42 16.91 -8.75 -20.95
C GLU A 42 16.56 -9.09 -19.50
N LEU A 43 15.42 -8.60 -18.99
CA LEU A 43 14.97 -8.89 -17.63
C LEU A 43 14.62 -10.38 -17.42
N MET A 44 13.93 -10.99 -18.38
CA MET A 44 13.56 -12.41 -18.32
C MET A 44 14.79 -13.33 -18.41
N LYS A 45 15.91 -12.85 -18.97
CA LYS A 45 17.19 -13.56 -18.97
C LYS A 45 17.96 -13.40 -17.65
N GLN A 46 17.88 -12.24 -17.00
CA GLN A 46 18.73 -11.92 -15.84
C GLN A 46 18.10 -12.19 -14.46
N THR A 47 16.77 -12.17 -14.31
CA THR A 47 16.17 -12.06 -12.96
C THR A 47 15.28 -13.25 -12.62
N ARG A 48 15.71 -14.11 -11.69
CA ARG A 48 14.90 -15.18 -11.05
C ARG A 48 14.05 -14.70 -9.86
N ASP A 49 14.22 -13.45 -9.44
CA ASP A 49 13.52 -12.83 -8.30
C ASP A 49 12.09 -12.43 -8.67
N LYS A 50 11.11 -13.12 -8.07
CA LYS A 50 9.67 -12.92 -8.32
C LYS A 50 9.19 -11.52 -7.97
N LYS A 51 9.80 -10.84 -6.99
CA LYS A 51 9.39 -9.49 -6.59
C LYS A 51 9.79 -8.46 -7.64
N LYS A 52 11.04 -8.50 -8.11
CA LYS A 52 11.53 -7.62 -9.17
C LYS A 52 10.78 -7.83 -10.49
N GLN A 53 10.40 -9.08 -10.79
CA GLN A 53 9.54 -9.38 -11.93
C GLN A 53 8.16 -8.72 -11.78
N ALA A 54 7.51 -8.88 -10.62
CA ALA A 54 6.20 -8.27 -10.36
C ALA A 54 6.24 -6.75 -10.44
N ASP A 55 7.26 -6.10 -9.88
CA ASP A 55 7.45 -4.65 -9.93
C ASP A 55 7.64 -4.15 -11.37
N PHE A 56 8.43 -4.86 -12.18
CA PHE A 56 8.58 -4.55 -13.60
C PHE A 56 7.26 -4.71 -14.38
N PHE A 57 6.54 -5.81 -14.19
CA PHE A 57 5.26 -6.04 -14.86
C PHE A 57 4.22 -4.99 -14.45
N SER A 58 4.21 -4.56 -13.19
CA SER A 58 3.37 -3.47 -12.71
C SER A 58 3.69 -2.16 -13.44
N ALA A 59 4.97 -1.78 -13.50
CA ALA A 59 5.41 -0.58 -14.20
C ALA A 59 5.08 -0.63 -15.71
N LEU A 60 5.35 -1.78 -16.34
CA LEU A 60 5.02 -2.05 -17.74
C LEU A 60 3.51 -1.91 -18.00
N ALA A 61 2.67 -2.51 -17.16
CA ALA A 61 1.23 -2.43 -17.28
C ALA A 61 0.74 -0.99 -17.06
N ALA A 62 1.23 -0.28 -16.05
CA ALA A 62 0.87 1.11 -15.80
C ALA A 62 1.24 2.02 -16.97
N THR A 63 2.48 1.94 -17.47
CA THR A 63 2.95 2.71 -18.63
C THR A 63 2.19 2.33 -19.90
N GLY A 64 1.96 1.05 -20.13
CA GLY A 64 1.18 0.56 -21.26
C GLY A 64 -0.25 1.12 -21.22
N ALA A 65 -0.95 0.99 -20.09
CA ALA A 65 -2.30 1.50 -19.92
C ALA A 65 -2.37 3.00 -20.20
N ALA A 66 -1.47 3.80 -19.61
CA ALA A 66 -1.42 5.24 -19.82
C ALA A 66 -1.14 5.62 -21.29
N GLY A 67 -0.16 4.95 -21.93
CA GLY A 67 0.21 5.21 -23.32
C GLY A 67 -0.93 4.88 -24.30
N PHE A 68 -1.56 3.72 -24.14
CA PHE A 68 -2.70 3.32 -24.98
C PHE A 68 -3.96 4.17 -24.71
N THR A 69 -4.20 4.56 -23.46
CA THR A 69 -5.28 5.51 -23.12
C THR A 69 -5.07 6.85 -23.81
N ALA A 70 -3.86 7.39 -23.78
CA ALA A 70 -3.53 8.65 -24.44
C ALA A 70 -3.70 8.55 -25.96
N ALA A 71 -3.20 7.48 -26.58
CA ALA A 71 -3.36 7.23 -28.01
C ALA A 71 -4.85 7.11 -28.41
N GLN A 72 -5.63 6.36 -27.61
CA GLN A 72 -7.06 6.19 -27.83
C GLN A 72 -7.83 7.50 -27.66
N SER A 73 -7.45 8.35 -26.70
CA SER A 73 -8.07 9.66 -26.47
C SER A 73 -7.81 10.64 -27.61
N LEU A 74 -6.57 10.70 -28.11
CA LEU A 74 -6.20 11.57 -29.22
C LEU A 74 -6.93 11.16 -30.50
N ALA A 75 -6.92 9.86 -30.81
CA ALA A 75 -7.54 9.35 -32.01
C ALA A 75 -9.09 9.44 -31.97
N ASP A 76 -9.73 9.21 -30.81
CA ASP A 76 -11.17 9.44 -30.63
C ASP A 76 -11.55 10.91 -30.86
N THR A 77 -10.76 11.84 -30.31
CA THR A 77 -10.98 13.29 -30.50
C THR A 77 -10.86 13.71 -31.96
N ALA A 78 -9.80 13.26 -32.64
CA ALA A 78 -9.60 13.55 -34.05
C ALA A 78 -10.74 13.02 -34.94
N MET A 79 -11.24 11.81 -34.65
CA MET A 79 -12.31 11.21 -35.43
C MET A 79 -13.69 11.80 -35.13
N LYS A 80 -13.95 12.23 -33.89
CA LYS A 80 -15.13 13.05 -33.57
C LYS A 80 -15.12 14.39 -34.31
N ALA A 81 -13.98 15.08 -34.34
CA ALA A 81 -13.84 16.33 -35.09
C ALA A 81 -14.08 16.13 -36.59
N ARG A 82 -13.51 15.07 -37.17
CA ARG A 82 -13.75 14.69 -38.57
C ARG A 82 -15.23 14.36 -38.81
N GLY A 83 -15.87 13.61 -37.92
CA GLY A 83 -17.29 13.29 -37.99
C GLY A 83 -18.16 14.54 -38.01
N ALA A 84 -17.91 15.51 -37.13
CA ALA A 84 -18.63 16.78 -37.07
C ALA A 84 -18.49 17.59 -38.37
N ALA A 85 -17.29 17.65 -38.95
CA ALA A 85 -17.07 18.32 -40.23
C ALA A 85 -17.85 17.66 -41.38
N LEU A 86 -17.92 16.32 -41.42
CA LEU A 86 -18.69 15.59 -42.43
C LEU A 86 -20.21 15.77 -42.29
N VAL A 87 -20.72 15.85 -41.06
CA VAL A 87 -22.13 16.20 -40.80
C VAL A 87 -22.45 17.60 -41.31
N ALA A 88 -21.60 18.58 -41.00
CA ALA A 88 -21.76 19.96 -41.46
C ALA A 88 -21.71 20.07 -43.00
N GLY A 89 -20.92 19.22 -43.65
CA GLY A 89 -20.85 19.11 -45.12
C GLY A 89 -21.93 18.24 -45.78
N LEU A 90 -22.93 17.75 -45.04
CA LEU A 90 -23.99 16.84 -45.53
C LEU A 90 -23.47 15.52 -46.15
N GLN A 91 -22.25 15.09 -45.81
CA GLN A 91 -21.61 13.89 -46.37
C GLN A 91 -21.91 12.63 -45.54
N HIS A 92 -23.19 12.25 -45.43
CA HIS A 92 -23.64 11.17 -44.54
C HIS A 92 -23.06 9.79 -44.87
N HIS A 93 -22.77 9.51 -46.14
CA HIS A 93 -22.10 8.25 -46.52
C HIS A 93 -20.64 8.16 -46.01
N ALA A 94 -19.93 9.28 -45.91
CA ALA A 94 -18.55 9.31 -45.39
C ALA A 94 -18.50 9.15 -43.86
N LEU A 95 -19.59 9.48 -43.16
CA LEU A 95 -19.72 9.33 -41.72
C LEU A 95 -19.72 7.85 -41.29
N LEU A 96 -20.32 6.97 -42.09
CA LEU A 96 -20.27 5.52 -41.85
C LEU A 96 -18.83 5.01 -41.78
N ASN A 97 -17.97 5.44 -42.72
CA ASN A 97 -16.57 5.03 -42.76
C ASN A 97 -15.78 5.54 -41.54
N VAL A 98 -16.07 6.76 -41.05
CA VAL A 98 -15.47 7.28 -39.81
C VAL A 98 -15.88 6.43 -38.61
N ASN A 99 -17.16 6.07 -38.49
CA ASN A 99 -17.64 5.21 -37.41
C ASN A 99 -17.03 3.81 -37.46
N VAL A 100 -16.83 3.24 -38.65
CA VAL A 100 -16.14 1.95 -38.84
C VAL A 100 -14.68 2.04 -38.37
N GLN A 101 -13.96 3.07 -38.79
CA GLN A 101 -12.59 3.32 -38.34
C GLN A 101 -12.54 3.51 -36.82
N MET A 102 -13.55 4.18 -36.24
CA MET A 102 -13.69 4.38 -34.79
C MET A 102 -13.88 3.05 -34.07
N GLY A 103 -14.71 2.15 -34.62
CA GLY A 103 -14.87 0.80 -34.11
C GLY A 103 -13.55 0.03 -34.08
N MET A 104 -12.81 0.03 -35.20
CA MET A 104 -11.52 -0.67 -35.31
C MET A 104 -10.50 -0.13 -34.32
N LEU A 105 -10.42 1.20 -34.19
CA LEU A 105 -9.56 1.89 -33.24
C LEU A 105 -9.90 1.53 -31.78
N HIS A 106 -11.16 1.68 -31.38
CA HIS A 106 -11.57 1.44 -29.99
C HIS A 106 -11.45 -0.04 -29.61
N ILE A 107 -11.70 -0.96 -30.54
CA ILE A 107 -11.47 -2.38 -30.27
C ILE A 107 -9.97 -2.65 -30.13
N GLY A 108 -9.17 -2.22 -31.11
CA GLY A 108 -7.72 -2.48 -31.13
C GLY A 108 -7.00 -1.87 -29.92
N LEU A 109 -7.09 -0.56 -29.74
CA LEU A 109 -6.44 0.14 -28.63
C LEU A 109 -7.11 -0.18 -27.29
N GLY A 110 -8.44 -0.34 -27.27
CA GLY A 110 -9.19 -0.61 -26.04
C GLY A 110 -8.80 -1.93 -25.36
N PHE A 111 -8.44 -2.96 -26.13
CA PHE A 111 -7.90 -4.20 -25.54
C PHE A 111 -6.64 -3.96 -24.72
N PHE A 112 -5.71 -3.17 -25.25
CA PHE A 112 -4.46 -2.85 -24.55
C PHE A 112 -4.69 -1.86 -23.41
N THR A 113 -5.46 -0.80 -23.64
CA THR A 113 -5.83 0.19 -22.62
C THR A 113 -6.42 -0.49 -21.39
N TYR A 114 -7.51 -1.24 -21.58
CA TYR A 114 -8.25 -1.84 -20.46
C TYR A 114 -7.59 -3.11 -19.93
N GLY A 115 -6.89 -3.88 -20.78
CA GLY A 115 -6.14 -5.05 -20.34
C GLY A 115 -4.97 -4.69 -19.44
N PHE A 116 -4.09 -3.79 -19.88
CA PHE A 116 -3.00 -3.30 -19.03
C PHE A 116 -3.51 -2.51 -17.83
N GLY A 117 -4.57 -1.70 -18.01
CA GLY A 117 -5.19 -0.96 -16.92
C GLY A 117 -5.74 -1.88 -15.83
N LEU A 118 -6.38 -3.00 -16.22
CA LEU A 118 -6.91 -3.99 -15.28
C LEU A 118 -5.79 -4.67 -14.48
N VAL A 119 -4.71 -5.07 -15.14
CA VAL A 119 -3.54 -5.68 -14.46
C VAL A 119 -2.91 -4.69 -13.48
N SER A 120 -2.65 -3.46 -13.93
CA SER A 120 -2.06 -2.41 -13.09
C SER A 120 -2.94 -2.07 -11.88
N SER A 121 -4.25 -1.91 -12.08
CA SER A 121 -5.19 -1.57 -11.00
C SER A 121 -5.40 -2.72 -10.03
N ALA A 122 -5.40 -3.98 -10.49
CA ALA A 122 -5.47 -5.14 -9.60
C ALA A 122 -4.23 -5.26 -8.70
N MET A 123 -3.04 -5.01 -9.26
CA MET A 123 -1.80 -4.95 -8.47
C MET A 123 -1.82 -3.81 -7.46
N SER A 124 -2.27 -2.62 -7.87
CA SER A 124 -2.38 -1.48 -6.95
C SER A 124 -3.39 -1.77 -5.84
N PHE A 125 -4.57 -2.31 -6.17
CA PHE A 125 -5.61 -2.65 -5.19
C PHE A 125 -5.07 -3.59 -4.11
N ASN A 126 -4.37 -4.66 -4.50
CA ASN A 126 -3.73 -5.58 -3.56
C ASN A 126 -2.68 -4.89 -2.67
N ASN A 127 -1.96 -3.89 -3.17
CA ASN A 127 -1.02 -3.11 -2.36
C ASN A 127 -1.75 -2.15 -1.41
N GLN A 128 -2.79 -1.46 -1.87
CA GLN A 128 -3.56 -0.54 -1.04
C GLN A 128 -4.38 -1.26 0.03
N GLU A 129 -4.89 -2.45 -0.27
CA GLU A 129 -5.54 -3.32 0.70
C GLU A 129 -4.59 -3.69 1.85
N LYS A 130 -3.33 -4.04 1.54
CA LYS A 130 -2.31 -4.29 2.57
C LYS A 130 -1.99 -3.05 3.38
N ASN A 131 -1.86 -1.88 2.75
CA ASN A 131 -1.67 -0.61 3.45
C ASN A 131 -2.84 -0.30 4.38
N TRP A 132 -4.07 -0.59 3.94
CA TRP A 132 -5.27 -0.40 4.74
C TRP A 132 -5.33 -1.37 5.93
N GLN A 133 -5.03 -2.65 5.71
CA GLN A 133 -4.88 -3.62 6.80
C GLN A 133 -3.81 -3.19 7.81
N GLN A 134 -2.67 -2.70 7.33
CA GLN A 134 -1.62 -2.16 8.19
C GLN A 134 -2.09 -0.93 8.99
N ALA A 135 -2.83 -0.01 8.36
CA ALA A 135 -3.38 1.17 9.03
C ALA A 135 -4.42 0.81 10.09
N ILE A 136 -5.25 -0.20 9.82
CA ILE A 136 -6.21 -0.74 10.80
C ILE A 136 -5.46 -1.33 12.00
N ARG A 137 -4.37 -2.06 11.74
CA ARG A 137 -3.51 -2.66 12.79
C ARG A 137 -2.79 -1.62 13.63
N SER A 138 -2.33 -0.52 13.02
CA SER A 138 -1.61 0.54 13.74
C SER A 138 -2.52 1.44 14.59
N GLY A 139 -3.84 1.36 14.42
CA GLY A 139 -4.82 2.13 15.19
C GLY A 139 -4.89 3.63 14.83
N GLU A 140 -4.13 4.08 13.83
CA GLU A 140 -4.08 5.48 13.41
C GLU A 140 -5.28 5.79 12.50
N HIS A 141 -6.32 6.42 13.05
CA HIS A 141 -7.58 6.68 12.34
C HIS A 141 -7.40 7.51 11.05
N SER A 142 -6.47 8.47 11.05
CA SER A 142 -6.18 9.32 9.88
C SER A 142 -5.55 8.51 8.74
N ALA A 143 -4.59 7.63 9.08
CA ALA A 143 -3.98 6.71 8.13
C ALA A 143 -4.98 5.66 7.63
N GLN A 144 -5.87 5.17 8.50
CA GLN A 144 -6.91 4.21 8.14
C GLN A 144 -7.87 4.80 7.10
N GLY A 145 -8.39 6.01 7.34
CA GLY A 145 -9.27 6.69 6.40
C GLY A 145 -8.59 6.97 5.05
N ALA A 146 -7.32 7.39 5.09
CA ALA A 146 -6.53 7.64 3.89
C ALA A 146 -6.26 6.37 3.07
N ALA A 147 -5.88 5.26 3.71
CA ALA A 147 -5.66 3.99 3.04
C ALA A 147 -6.97 3.38 2.51
N ALA A 148 -8.09 3.59 3.21
CA ALA A 148 -9.42 3.21 2.71
C ALA A 148 -9.76 3.99 1.43
N LEU A 149 -9.52 5.31 1.40
CA LEU A 149 -9.70 6.14 0.22
C LEU A 149 -8.84 5.63 -0.96
N ALA A 150 -7.58 5.29 -0.69
CA ALA A 150 -6.68 4.75 -1.69
C ALA A 150 -7.18 3.41 -2.26
N THR A 151 -7.67 2.54 -1.39
CA THR A 151 -8.24 1.22 -1.73
C THR A 151 -9.51 1.37 -2.58
N ILE A 152 -10.40 2.30 -2.22
CA ILE A 152 -11.59 2.63 -3.02
C ILE A 152 -11.19 3.15 -4.41
N GLY A 153 -10.19 4.03 -4.48
CA GLY A 153 -9.62 4.50 -5.74
C GLY A 153 -9.14 3.34 -6.63
N ALA A 154 -8.26 2.49 -6.09
CA ALA A 154 -7.73 1.35 -6.82
C ALA A 154 -8.83 0.33 -7.22
N GLY A 155 -9.79 0.05 -6.34
CA GLY A 155 -10.91 -0.86 -6.61
C GLY A 155 -11.89 -0.32 -7.66
N GLY A 156 -12.11 0.99 -7.65
CA GLY A 156 -12.84 1.69 -8.71
C GLY A 156 -12.14 1.55 -10.07
N MET A 157 -10.81 1.70 -10.10
CA MET A 157 -10.02 1.49 -11.33
C MET A 157 -10.10 0.05 -11.86
N VAL A 158 -10.08 -0.96 -10.99
CA VAL A 158 -10.31 -2.37 -11.39
C VAL A 158 -11.65 -2.52 -12.08
N THR A 159 -12.71 -1.97 -11.47
CA THR A 159 -14.08 -2.05 -12.00
C THR A 159 -14.20 -1.35 -13.35
N VAL A 160 -13.65 -0.14 -13.48
CA VAL A 160 -13.67 0.65 -14.71
C VAL A 160 -12.95 -0.08 -15.86
N ASN A 161 -11.75 -0.61 -15.60
CA ASN A 161 -10.98 -1.33 -16.61
C ASN A 161 -11.64 -2.67 -16.99
N ALA A 162 -12.16 -3.42 -16.02
CA ALA A 162 -12.89 -4.66 -16.30
C ALA A 162 -14.14 -4.41 -17.16
N TYR A 163 -14.89 -3.35 -16.86
CA TYR A 163 -16.06 -2.96 -17.64
C TYR A 163 -15.68 -2.57 -19.07
N GLY A 164 -14.67 -1.70 -19.25
CA GLY A 164 -14.17 -1.30 -20.55
C GLY A 164 -13.71 -2.48 -21.39
N LEU A 165 -12.95 -3.40 -20.79
CA LEU A 165 -12.49 -4.63 -21.44
C LEU A 165 -13.65 -5.53 -21.85
N SER A 166 -14.63 -5.74 -20.97
CA SER A 166 -15.82 -6.56 -21.26
C SER A 166 -16.61 -6.01 -22.46
N HIS A 167 -16.80 -4.69 -22.51
CA HIS A 167 -17.46 -4.04 -23.65
C HIS A 167 -16.65 -4.16 -24.95
N THR A 168 -15.33 -4.05 -24.89
CA THR A 168 -14.44 -4.28 -26.04
C THR A 168 -14.51 -5.72 -26.53
N VAL A 169 -14.48 -6.71 -25.63
CA VAL A 169 -14.62 -8.14 -25.96
C VAL A 169 -15.98 -8.40 -26.62
N HIS A 170 -17.06 -7.89 -26.05
CA HIS A 170 -18.41 -8.08 -26.58
C HIS A 170 -18.59 -7.41 -27.96
N ALA A 171 -18.05 -6.21 -28.17
CA ALA A 171 -18.05 -5.56 -29.47
C ALA A 171 -17.25 -6.37 -30.51
N SER A 172 -16.10 -6.92 -30.10
CA SER A 172 -15.26 -7.78 -30.95
C SER A 172 -16.00 -9.04 -31.37
N PHE A 173 -16.67 -9.70 -30.42
CA PHE A 173 -17.47 -10.88 -30.71
C PHE A 173 -18.60 -10.57 -31.70
N THR A 174 -19.34 -9.48 -31.50
CA THR A 174 -20.41 -9.03 -32.41
C THR A 174 -19.90 -8.79 -33.83
N VAL A 175 -18.72 -8.20 -33.98
CA VAL A 175 -18.09 -7.96 -35.30
C VAL A 175 -17.63 -9.28 -35.95
N LEU A 176 -17.01 -10.17 -35.18
CA LEU A 176 -16.45 -11.42 -35.69
C LEU A 176 -17.55 -12.41 -36.11
N THR A 177 -18.67 -12.42 -35.40
CA THR A 177 -19.83 -13.30 -35.66
C THR A 177 -20.81 -12.76 -36.71
N ALA A 178 -20.57 -11.55 -37.23
CA ALA A 178 -21.45 -10.95 -38.22
C ALA A 178 -21.50 -11.78 -39.54
N PRO A 179 -22.70 -12.14 -40.04
CA PRO A 179 -22.88 -13.15 -41.09
C PRO A 179 -22.40 -12.71 -42.48
N ASN A 180 -22.38 -11.41 -42.78
CA ASN A 180 -21.98 -10.89 -44.09
C ASN A 180 -21.21 -9.56 -43.99
N LYS A 181 -20.58 -9.13 -45.09
CA LYS A 181 -19.76 -7.90 -45.12
C LYS A 181 -20.54 -6.65 -44.71
N ALA A 182 -21.80 -6.51 -45.13
CA ALA A 182 -22.63 -5.35 -44.78
C ALA A 182 -22.94 -5.30 -43.28
N SER A 183 -23.33 -6.43 -42.69
CA SER A 183 -23.57 -6.58 -41.25
C SER A 183 -22.31 -6.35 -40.42
N ARG A 184 -21.13 -6.75 -40.94
CA ARG A 184 -19.84 -6.51 -40.28
C ARG A 184 -19.46 -5.04 -40.29
N THR A 185 -19.67 -4.34 -41.41
CA THR A 185 -19.49 -2.89 -41.51
C THR A 185 -20.42 -2.14 -40.56
N ALA A 186 -21.69 -2.54 -40.48
CA ALA A 186 -22.64 -1.97 -39.52
C ALA A 186 -22.22 -2.26 -38.06
N ALA A 187 -21.76 -3.47 -37.76
CA ALA A 187 -21.26 -3.84 -36.44
C ALA A 187 -20.02 -3.03 -36.04
N TRP A 188 -19.07 -2.80 -36.95
CA TRP A 188 -17.94 -1.91 -36.71
C TRP A 188 -18.37 -0.47 -36.43
N ALA A 189 -19.29 0.07 -37.24
CA ALA A 189 -19.82 1.42 -37.04
C ALA A 189 -20.53 1.58 -35.69
N ALA A 190 -21.35 0.60 -35.31
CA ALA A 190 -22.05 0.58 -34.02
C ALA A 190 -21.08 0.40 -32.84
N ALA A 191 -20.02 -0.41 -33.01
CA ALA A 191 -18.96 -0.55 -32.01
C ALA A 191 -18.24 0.78 -31.80
N GLY A 192 -17.96 1.55 -32.86
CA GLY A 192 -17.31 2.85 -32.77
C GLY A 192 -18.07 3.85 -31.90
N THR A 193 -19.36 4.04 -32.18
CA THR A 193 -20.19 5.00 -31.43
C THR A 193 -20.40 4.56 -29.97
N ARG A 194 -20.65 3.26 -29.74
CA ARG A 194 -20.83 2.70 -28.39
C ARG A 194 -19.55 2.78 -27.57
N LEU A 195 -18.42 2.30 -28.10
CA LEU A 195 -17.15 2.27 -27.38
C LEU A 195 -16.56 3.66 -27.16
N SER A 196 -16.80 4.61 -28.06
CA SER A 196 -16.43 6.01 -27.85
C SER A 196 -17.19 6.64 -26.67
N THR A 197 -18.48 6.32 -26.52
CA THR A 197 -19.29 6.78 -25.38
C THR A 197 -18.84 6.13 -24.07
N VAL A 198 -18.55 4.82 -24.10
CA VAL A 198 -17.95 4.08 -22.98
C VAL A 198 -16.63 4.76 -22.61
N PHE A 199 -15.70 4.90 -23.55
CA PHE A 199 -14.40 5.52 -23.32
C PHE A 199 -14.51 6.88 -22.62
N PHE A 200 -15.40 7.78 -23.09
CA PHE A 200 -15.58 9.09 -22.47
C PHE A 200 -16.04 9.01 -20.99
N ARG A 201 -17.09 8.23 -20.72
CA ARG A 201 -17.65 8.10 -19.36
C ARG A 201 -16.66 7.48 -18.39
N PHE A 202 -15.94 6.47 -18.86
CA PHE A 202 -15.03 5.70 -18.03
C PHE A 202 -13.65 6.34 -17.89
N ASN A 203 -13.23 7.17 -18.84
CA ASN A 203 -12.04 8.01 -18.65
C ASN A 203 -12.29 9.05 -17.54
N LEU A 204 -13.48 9.65 -17.49
CA LEU A 204 -13.87 10.55 -16.39
C LEU A 204 -13.92 9.83 -15.04
N ALA A 205 -14.59 8.67 -14.97
CA ALA A 205 -14.64 7.86 -13.75
C ALA A 205 -13.23 7.38 -13.34
N GLY A 206 -12.42 6.95 -14.30
CA GLY A 206 -11.04 6.52 -14.06
C GLY A 206 -10.16 7.65 -13.55
N ALA A 207 -10.31 8.88 -14.07
CA ALA A 207 -9.62 10.05 -13.57
C ALA A 207 -10.00 10.34 -12.11
N LEU A 208 -11.29 10.27 -11.76
CA LEU A 208 -11.75 10.42 -10.38
C LEU A 208 -11.11 9.37 -9.46
N PHE A 209 -11.16 8.09 -9.84
CA PHE A 209 -10.60 7.01 -9.03
C PHE A 209 -9.08 7.10 -8.91
N THR A 210 -8.38 7.55 -9.94
CA THR A 210 -6.94 7.83 -9.88
C THR A 210 -6.64 8.95 -8.88
N VAL A 211 -7.45 10.02 -8.88
CA VAL A 211 -7.31 11.10 -7.89
C VAL A 211 -7.57 10.60 -6.47
N LEU A 212 -8.60 9.76 -6.27
CA LEU A 212 -8.87 9.15 -4.96
C LEU A 212 -7.70 8.25 -4.51
N GLU A 213 -7.15 7.45 -5.41
CA GLU A 213 -5.99 6.60 -5.13
C GLU A 213 -4.75 7.42 -4.73
N LEU A 214 -4.43 8.46 -5.51
CA LEU A 214 -3.27 9.32 -5.28
C LEU A 214 -3.42 10.15 -4.01
N SER A 215 -4.59 10.77 -3.80
CA SER A 215 -4.86 11.56 -2.60
C SER A 215 -4.86 10.69 -1.35
N GLY A 216 -5.48 9.51 -1.40
CA GLY A 216 -5.46 8.53 -0.33
C GLY A 216 -4.03 8.05 -0.02
N THR A 217 -3.24 7.72 -1.04
CA THR A 217 -1.84 7.29 -0.85
C THR A 217 -0.99 8.41 -0.26
N TRP A 218 -1.16 9.65 -0.75
CA TRP A 218 -0.45 10.81 -0.24
C TRP A 218 -0.81 11.10 1.23
N LEU A 219 -2.10 11.09 1.57
CA LEU A 219 -2.57 11.24 2.95
C LEU A 219 -2.06 10.09 3.84
N PHE A 220 -2.09 8.85 3.34
CA PHE A 220 -1.62 7.68 4.07
C PHE A 220 -0.13 7.83 4.40
N ASN A 221 0.70 8.19 3.43
CA ASN A 221 2.13 8.44 3.65
C ASN A 221 2.38 9.64 4.57
N ARG A 222 1.51 10.66 4.56
CA ARG A 222 1.59 11.82 5.46
C ARG A 222 1.40 11.45 6.93
N TYR A 223 0.56 10.46 7.21
CA TYR A 223 0.26 9.98 8.57
C TYR A 223 1.09 8.74 8.97
N ASN A 224 1.53 7.94 8.01
CA ASN A 224 2.27 6.70 8.22
C ASN A 224 3.72 6.81 7.73
N LEU A 225 4.53 7.61 8.43
CA LEU A 225 5.95 7.79 8.12
C LEU A 225 6.81 6.69 8.74
N SER A 226 7.84 6.25 8.00
CA SER A 226 8.86 5.35 8.53
C SER A 226 9.73 6.03 9.60
N ALA A 227 10.47 5.25 10.39
CA ALA A 227 11.44 5.78 11.35
C ALA A 227 12.48 6.70 10.66
N HIS A 228 12.95 6.31 9.49
CA HIS A 228 13.89 7.10 8.70
C HIS A 228 13.26 8.42 8.24
N ASP A 229 12.02 8.39 7.73
CA ASP A 229 11.36 9.61 7.21
C ASP A 229 10.98 10.57 8.33
N LYS A 230 10.60 10.04 9.50
CA LYS A 230 10.40 10.82 10.73
C LYS A 230 11.68 11.54 11.13
N TRP A 231 12.83 10.86 11.07
CA TRP A 231 14.13 11.48 11.31
C TRP A 231 14.45 12.55 10.28
N LEU A 232 14.36 12.25 8.98
CA LEU A 232 14.63 13.22 7.92
C LEU A 232 13.79 14.49 8.05
N LYS A 233 12.52 14.37 8.45
CA LYS A 233 11.62 15.51 8.62
C LYS A 233 12.08 16.55 9.63
N ILE A 234 12.81 16.14 10.68
CA ILE A 234 13.30 17.06 11.72
C ILE A 234 14.67 17.67 11.38
N THR A 235 15.38 17.10 10.41
CA THR A 235 16.72 17.57 10.03
C THR A 235 16.68 18.88 9.23
N PRO A 236 17.78 19.65 9.17
CA PRO A 236 17.84 20.91 8.42
C PRO A 236 17.61 20.73 6.91
N TRP A 237 17.79 19.52 6.38
CA TRP A 237 17.55 19.17 4.98
C TRP A 237 16.08 18.93 4.64
N SER A 238 15.20 18.82 5.64
CA SER A 238 13.77 18.67 5.45
C SER A 238 13.20 19.86 4.68
N ARG A 239 12.20 19.65 3.81
CA ARG A 239 11.41 20.76 3.21
C ARG A 239 10.25 21.23 4.09
N ASP A 240 9.97 20.53 5.17
CA ASP A 240 8.85 20.77 6.09
C ASP A 240 9.26 21.83 7.12
N THR A 241 8.90 23.10 6.90
CA THR A 241 9.33 24.21 7.76
C THR A 241 8.73 24.18 9.16
N GLU A 242 7.62 23.45 9.36
CA GLU A 242 6.98 23.29 10.67
C GLU A 242 7.70 22.25 11.53
N MET A 243 8.18 21.18 10.92
CA MET A 243 8.88 20.09 11.63
C MET A 243 10.40 20.22 11.63
N ARG A 244 10.97 21.04 10.75
CA ARG A 244 12.41 21.28 10.68
C ARG A 244 12.89 21.95 11.97
N GLY A 245 13.74 21.26 12.72
CA GLY A 245 14.44 21.82 13.87
C GLY A 245 15.87 22.19 13.51
N ASP A 246 16.45 23.12 14.26
CA ASP A 246 17.89 23.39 14.30
C ASP A 246 18.44 22.81 15.61
N HIS A 247 18.92 21.57 15.53
CA HIS A 247 19.42 20.81 16.68
C HIS A 247 20.88 20.43 16.47
N THR A 248 21.55 19.99 17.53
CA THR A 248 22.94 19.53 17.41
C THR A 248 23.00 18.18 16.67
N LEU A 249 24.18 17.84 16.12
CA LEU A 249 24.40 16.53 15.50
C LEU A 249 24.11 15.38 16.48
N ASP A 250 24.46 15.55 17.76
CA ASP A 250 24.23 14.56 18.81
C ASP A 250 22.73 14.34 19.06
N ASP A 251 21.94 15.42 19.06
CA ASP A 251 20.48 15.33 19.20
C ASP A 251 19.85 14.55 18.02
N TYR A 252 20.31 14.80 16.79
CA TYR A 252 19.82 14.06 15.62
C TYR A 252 20.20 12.59 15.65
N GLN A 253 21.43 12.25 16.06
CA GLN A 253 21.88 10.87 16.18
C GLN A 253 21.11 10.14 17.29
N SER A 254 20.90 10.81 18.43
CA SER A 254 20.11 10.31 19.56
C SER A 254 18.65 10.08 19.16
N TYR A 255 18.05 10.98 18.38
CA TYR A 255 16.68 10.80 17.88
C TYR A 255 16.57 9.70 16.83
N LEU A 256 17.53 9.57 15.91
CA LEU A 256 17.56 8.46 14.97
C LEU A 256 17.64 7.12 15.72
N ALA A 257 18.57 7.02 16.67
CA ALA A 257 18.70 5.85 17.53
C ALA A 257 17.40 5.54 18.28
N PHE A 258 16.70 6.55 18.78
CA PHE A 258 15.40 6.42 19.43
C PHE A 258 14.31 5.86 18.51
N LEU A 259 14.34 6.15 17.21
CA LEU A 259 13.37 5.69 16.23
C LEU A 259 13.70 4.29 15.69
N ILE A 260 14.96 4.01 15.34
CA ILE A 260 15.36 2.73 14.74
C ILE A 260 15.54 1.61 15.76
N HIS A 261 15.72 1.96 17.05
CA HIS A 261 15.80 0.99 18.15
C HIS A 261 14.49 0.88 18.93
N ALA A 262 13.37 1.34 18.36
CA ALA A 262 12.07 1.13 18.94
C ALA A 262 11.71 -0.37 18.94
N PRO A 263 11.12 -0.90 20.03
CA PRO A 263 10.64 -2.27 20.07
C PRO A 263 9.50 -2.46 19.07
N TYR A 264 9.40 -3.64 18.47
CA TYR A 264 8.30 -3.98 17.56
C TYR A 264 7.88 -5.43 17.76
N ALA A 265 6.65 -5.76 17.37
CA ALA A 265 6.15 -7.12 17.42
C ALA A 265 6.00 -7.69 16.01
N GLN A 266 6.20 -9.01 15.90
CA GLN A 266 6.02 -9.76 14.67
C GLN A 266 5.15 -10.97 14.95
N LEU A 267 4.09 -11.15 14.16
CA LEU A 267 3.16 -12.27 14.27
C LEU A 267 3.28 -13.17 13.02
N GLY A 268 3.39 -14.47 13.25
CA GLY A 268 3.53 -15.45 12.17
C GLY A 268 4.94 -15.59 11.60
N PRO A 269 5.13 -16.45 10.58
CA PRO A 269 6.45 -16.83 10.09
C PRO A 269 7.22 -15.63 9.52
N ASN A 270 8.47 -15.47 9.93
CA ASN A 270 9.32 -14.39 9.44
C ASN A 270 9.51 -14.53 7.90
N PRO A 271 9.17 -13.50 7.09
CA PRO A 271 9.31 -13.58 5.64
C PRO A 271 10.75 -13.84 5.19
N TYR A 272 11.74 -13.50 6.02
CA TYR A 272 13.16 -13.69 5.76
C TYR A 272 13.74 -15.02 6.29
N ASP A 273 12.92 -15.89 6.91
CA ASP A 273 13.40 -17.21 7.32
C ASP A 273 13.57 -18.13 6.12
N SER A 274 14.68 -18.88 6.13
CA SER A 274 14.99 -19.88 5.13
C SER A 274 13.88 -20.94 5.08
N TRP A 275 13.61 -21.46 3.87
CA TRP A 275 12.57 -22.48 3.66
C TRP A 275 12.76 -23.72 4.55
N LEU A 276 14.02 -24.10 4.82
CA LEU A 276 14.38 -25.18 5.76
C LEU A 276 13.99 -24.85 7.21
N LYS A 277 14.21 -23.61 7.67
CA LYS A 277 13.76 -23.15 9.00
C LYS A 277 12.24 -23.21 9.14
N LYS A 278 11.50 -22.82 8.10
CA LYS A 278 10.03 -22.90 8.08
C LYS A 278 9.50 -24.33 8.18
N LEU A 279 10.28 -25.31 7.71
CA LEU A 279 9.91 -26.72 7.74
C LEU A 279 10.22 -27.37 9.10
N LEU A 280 11.34 -27.01 9.73
CA LEU A 280 11.86 -27.65 10.95
C LEU A 280 11.44 -26.96 12.26
N PHE A 281 11.30 -25.63 12.25
CA PHE A 281 11.05 -24.79 13.42
C PHE A 281 9.84 -23.89 13.20
N LYS A 282 8.67 -24.52 13.03
CA LYS A 282 7.44 -23.81 12.71
C LYS A 282 6.93 -23.09 13.95
N ALA A 283 7.24 -21.80 14.09
CA ALA A 283 6.55 -20.92 15.02
C ALA A 283 5.04 -21.07 14.82
N LYS A 284 4.29 -21.22 15.90
CA LYS A 284 2.84 -21.35 15.79
C LYS A 284 2.29 -20.02 15.22
N PRO A 285 1.23 -20.06 14.39
CA PRO A 285 0.63 -18.83 13.86
C PRO A 285 0.21 -17.81 14.94
N SER A 286 0.04 -18.26 16.18
CA SER A 286 -0.33 -17.48 17.37
C SER A 286 0.86 -16.93 18.18
N ASP A 287 2.11 -17.24 17.81
CA ASP A 287 3.29 -16.81 18.56
C ASP A 287 3.62 -15.35 18.25
N ILE A 288 3.65 -14.50 19.29
CA ILE A 288 4.02 -13.10 19.19
C ILE A 288 5.52 -12.98 19.43
N HIS A 289 6.30 -12.61 18.41
CA HIS A 289 7.73 -12.32 18.58
C HIS A 289 7.92 -10.83 18.86
N LEU A 290 8.23 -10.50 20.11
CA LEU A 290 8.65 -9.17 20.52
C LEU A 290 10.14 -9.01 20.25
N VAL A 291 10.50 -8.09 19.35
CA VAL A 291 11.88 -7.77 19.02
C VAL A 291 12.32 -6.51 19.75
N LEU A 292 13.44 -6.61 20.44
CA LEU A 292 14.08 -5.57 21.24
C LEU A 292 15.45 -5.25 20.61
N PRO A 293 15.54 -4.28 19.68
CA PRO A 293 16.82 -3.91 19.08
C PRO A 293 17.79 -3.34 20.12
N ARG A 294 19.09 -3.63 19.97
CA ARG A 294 20.19 -3.16 20.84
C ARG A 294 20.11 -3.59 22.31
N LEU A 295 19.22 -4.51 22.63
CA LEU A 295 19.17 -5.14 23.93
C LEU A 295 19.62 -6.60 23.78
N THR A 296 20.50 -7.04 24.65
CA THR A 296 20.95 -8.44 24.71
C THR A 296 20.52 -9.07 26.03
N LEU A 297 20.52 -10.40 26.12
CA LEU A 297 20.27 -11.06 27.39
C LEU A 297 21.31 -10.65 28.45
N SER A 298 22.59 -10.50 28.07
CA SER A 298 23.66 -10.05 28.97
C SER A 298 23.45 -8.63 29.53
N ASP A 299 22.75 -7.77 28.80
CA ASP A 299 22.44 -6.40 29.26
C ASP A 299 21.42 -6.38 30.40
N LEU A 300 20.59 -7.42 30.48
CA LEU A 300 19.51 -7.60 31.45
C LEU A 300 19.93 -8.43 32.66
N LEU A 301 20.98 -9.24 32.52
CA LEU A 301 21.51 -10.06 33.60
C LEU A 301 22.48 -9.23 34.49
N PRO A 302 22.43 -9.40 35.82
CA PRO A 302 23.37 -8.73 36.72
C PRO A 302 24.78 -9.33 36.60
N PRO A 303 25.84 -8.53 36.43
CA PRO A 303 27.21 -9.04 36.52
C PRO A 303 27.53 -9.35 37.99
N LEU A 304 27.81 -10.63 38.29
CA LEU A 304 28.38 -11.16 39.56
C LEU A 304 28.14 -10.27 40.80
N GLY A 305 26.90 -10.20 41.27
CA GLY A 305 26.50 -9.49 42.51
C GLY A 305 26.14 -8.01 42.36
N GLY A 306 26.26 -7.43 41.16
CA GLY A 306 25.87 -6.06 40.83
C GLY A 306 24.41 -5.91 40.36
N LYS A 307 24.02 -4.66 40.02
CA LYS A 307 22.75 -4.38 39.33
C LYS A 307 22.94 -4.57 37.83
N SER A 308 21.93 -5.10 37.14
CA SER A 308 21.91 -5.11 35.67
C SER A 308 21.95 -3.67 35.13
N LYS A 309 22.53 -3.50 33.94
CA LYS A 309 22.56 -2.18 33.28
C LYS A 309 21.15 -1.77 32.83
N TYR A 310 20.38 -2.75 32.37
CA TYR A 310 19.01 -2.56 31.93
C TYR A 310 18.04 -3.47 32.68
N ARG A 311 16.77 -3.06 32.74
CA ARG A 311 15.64 -3.89 33.15
C ARG A 311 14.56 -3.84 32.09
N LEU A 312 13.90 -4.97 31.89
CA LEU A 312 12.76 -5.09 30.99
C LEU A 312 11.49 -5.21 31.83
N GLY A 313 10.47 -4.46 31.47
CA GLY A 313 9.12 -4.63 31.96
C GLY A 313 8.14 -4.76 30.80
N ILE A 314 7.13 -5.59 30.98
CA ILE A 314 6.06 -5.81 30.00
C ILE A 314 4.72 -5.62 30.71
N GLY A 315 3.80 -4.93 30.06
CA GLY A 315 2.40 -4.85 30.47
C GLY A 315 1.50 -5.10 29.27
N ALA A 316 0.28 -5.58 29.51
CA ALA A 316 -0.64 -5.88 28.43
C ALA A 316 -2.10 -5.60 28.80
N HIS A 317 -2.84 -5.05 27.83
CA HIS A 317 -4.30 -5.04 27.84
C HIS A 317 -4.86 -5.85 26.68
N ARG A 318 -5.94 -6.57 26.93
CA ARG A 318 -6.86 -7.06 25.89
C ARG A 318 -7.96 -6.02 25.71
N ILE A 319 -8.07 -5.49 24.51
CA ILE A 319 -9.12 -4.58 24.09
C ILE A 319 -10.06 -5.37 23.17
N SER A 320 -11.30 -5.57 23.58
CA SER A 320 -12.30 -6.34 22.82
C SER A 320 -13.56 -5.52 22.57
N ILE A 321 -14.15 -5.70 21.39
CA ILE A 321 -15.45 -5.12 21.01
C ILE A 321 -16.41 -6.31 20.76
N PRO A 322 -17.42 -6.52 21.63
CA PRO A 322 -18.33 -7.65 21.50
C PRO A 322 -19.29 -7.47 20.31
N LEU A 323 -19.67 -8.58 19.66
CA LEU A 323 -20.58 -8.58 18.49
C LEU A 323 -22.02 -8.13 18.83
N HIS A 324 -22.48 -8.41 20.05
CA HIS A 324 -23.86 -8.19 20.48
C HIS A 324 -23.94 -7.32 21.73
N SER A 325 -23.59 -6.04 21.64
CA SER A 325 -24.09 -5.08 22.63
C SER A 325 -25.50 -4.66 22.21
N ARG A 326 -26.54 -4.96 23.03
CA ARG A 326 -27.80 -4.19 22.93
C ARG A 326 -27.48 -2.76 23.37
N GLY A 327 -27.07 -1.92 22.42
CA GLY A 327 -26.59 -0.55 22.66
C GLY A 327 -25.33 -0.22 21.84
N ALA A 328 -24.83 1.01 21.98
CA ALA A 328 -23.59 1.43 21.33
C ALA A 328 -22.43 0.48 21.70
N PRO A 329 -21.60 0.04 20.73
CA PRO A 329 -20.46 -0.84 21.00
C PRO A 329 -19.57 -0.25 22.10
N ARG A 330 -19.44 -0.95 23.23
CA ARG A 330 -18.54 -0.54 24.30
C ARG A 330 -17.26 -1.36 24.22
N GLU A 331 -16.16 -0.65 24.10
CA GLU A 331 -14.81 -1.20 24.21
C GLU A 331 -14.63 -1.78 25.62
N ARG A 332 -14.33 -3.09 25.72
CA ARG A 332 -13.97 -3.74 26.98
C ARG A 332 -12.45 -3.87 27.03
N LYS A 333 -11.87 -3.36 28.11
CA LYS A 333 -10.43 -3.39 28.37
C LYS A 333 -10.16 -4.27 29.58
N GLU A 334 -9.30 -5.26 29.39
CA GLU A 334 -8.93 -6.26 30.41
C GLU A 334 -7.41 -6.26 30.57
N VAL A 335 -6.93 -6.32 31.82
CA VAL A 335 -5.49 -6.40 32.11
C VAL A 335 -5.06 -7.86 32.01
N ILE A 336 -4.07 -8.15 31.17
CA ILE A 336 -3.52 -9.49 30.95
C ILE A 336 -1.98 -9.50 31.05
N SER A 337 -1.42 -8.59 31.85
CA SER A 337 0.03 -8.42 31.99
C SER A 337 0.70 -9.68 32.55
N ASP A 338 0.09 -10.34 33.55
CA ASP A 338 0.65 -11.51 34.21
C ASP A 338 0.77 -12.71 33.26
N GLU A 339 -0.26 -12.97 32.46
CA GLU A 339 -0.32 -14.06 31.49
C GLU A 339 0.74 -13.89 30.38
N ILE A 340 0.90 -12.65 29.90
CA ILE A 340 1.90 -12.33 28.88
C ILE A 340 3.33 -12.46 29.42
N VAL A 341 3.58 -11.97 30.64
CA VAL A 341 4.92 -12.10 31.25
C VAL A 341 5.25 -13.56 31.54
N ARG A 342 4.31 -14.35 32.07
CA ARG A 342 4.52 -15.78 32.34
C ARG A 342 4.75 -16.61 31.08
N SER A 343 4.19 -16.21 29.95
CA SER A 343 4.39 -16.91 28.67
C SER A 343 5.65 -16.48 27.91
N SER A 344 6.41 -15.52 28.46
CA SER A 344 7.61 -14.99 27.81
C SER A 344 8.72 -16.04 27.73
N ARG A 345 9.23 -16.30 26.53
CA ARG A 345 10.35 -17.23 26.28
C ARG A 345 11.39 -16.60 25.38
N ILE A 346 12.65 -16.98 25.52
CA ILE A 346 13.74 -16.49 24.69
C ILE A 346 13.76 -17.26 23.37
N VAL A 347 13.70 -16.55 22.24
CA VAL A 347 13.86 -17.13 20.90
C VAL A 347 15.28 -16.95 20.40
N GLN A 348 15.82 -15.74 20.58
CA GLN A 348 17.11 -15.35 20.02
C GLN A 348 17.74 -14.25 20.87
N SER A 349 19.03 -14.37 21.18
CA SER A 349 19.82 -13.29 21.77
C SER A 349 21.13 -13.14 20.98
N THR A 350 21.24 -12.07 20.22
CA THR A 350 22.44 -11.72 19.43
C THR A 350 23.05 -10.42 19.94
N ARG A 351 24.21 -10.02 19.40
CA ARG A 351 24.81 -8.71 19.70
C ARG A 351 23.94 -7.52 19.28
N GLU A 352 22.98 -7.72 18.39
CA GLU A 352 22.18 -6.65 17.79
C GLU A 352 20.75 -6.58 18.30
N LYS A 353 20.19 -7.69 18.82
CA LYS A 353 18.79 -7.78 19.24
C LYS A 353 18.54 -8.96 20.19
N LEU A 354 17.52 -8.79 21.03
CA LEU A 354 16.86 -9.82 21.81
C LEU A 354 15.45 -10.04 21.25
N VAL A 355 15.06 -11.30 21.09
CA VAL A 355 13.73 -11.68 20.61
C VAL A 355 13.07 -12.56 21.67
N LEU A 356 11.91 -12.13 22.14
CA LEU A 356 11.07 -12.86 23.07
C LEU A 356 9.83 -13.38 22.34
N CYS A 357 9.46 -14.63 22.59
CA CYS A 357 8.17 -15.19 22.20
C CYS A 357 7.18 -14.96 23.35
N LEU A 358 6.04 -14.35 23.05
CA LEU A 358 4.91 -14.18 23.95
C LEU A 358 3.75 -15.01 23.39
N GLN A 359 2.97 -15.65 24.25
CA GLN A 359 1.76 -16.33 23.82
C GLN A 359 0.56 -15.47 24.15
N TYR A 360 -0.31 -15.26 23.17
CA TYR A 360 -1.59 -14.61 23.43
C TYR A 360 -2.46 -15.55 24.27
N PRO A 361 -2.87 -15.17 25.49
CA PRO A 361 -3.81 -15.98 26.25
C PRO A 361 -5.13 -15.97 25.48
N VAL A 362 -5.61 -17.14 25.07
CA VAL A 362 -6.97 -17.29 24.54
C VAL A 362 -7.85 -17.64 25.72
N ASP A 363 -8.94 -16.91 25.92
CA ASP A 363 -9.94 -17.25 26.93
C ASP A 363 -10.85 -18.36 26.37
N PRO A 364 -10.73 -19.62 26.85
CA PRO A 364 -11.52 -20.73 26.34
C PRO A 364 -12.98 -20.67 26.80
N ASP A 365 -13.27 -19.91 27.88
CA ASP A 365 -14.62 -19.75 28.45
C ASP A 365 -15.37 -18.56 27.84
N SER A 366 -14.75 -17.88 26.87
CA SER A 366 -15.37 -16.81 26.10
C SER A 366 -16.52 -17.36 25.26
N GLU A 367 -17.74 -17.17 25.74
CA GLU A 367 -18.99 -17.64 25.12
C GLU A 367 -19.20 -17.07 23.70
N PHE A 368 -18.48 -16.00 23.32
CA PHE A 368 -18.58 -15.35 22.01
C PHE A 368 -17.23 -14.83 21.50
N THR A 369 -16.91 -15.12 20.24
CA THR A 369 -15.80 -14.45 19.55
C THR A 369 -16.10 -12.96 19.38
N PRO A 370 -15.24 -12.05 19.88
CA PRO A 370 -15.43 -10.61 19.69
C PRO A 370 -15.35 -10.21 18.21
N ALA A 371 -15.99 -9.09 17.87
CA ALA A 371 -15.98 -8.55 16.50
C ALA A 371 -14.61 -7.96 16.16
N LYS A 372 -13.92 -7.44 17.17
CA LYS A 372 -12.56 -6.92 17.09
C LYS A 372 -11.84 -7.19 18.41
N GLU A 373 -10.58 -7.60 18.32
CA GLU A 373 -9.71 -7.86 19.46
C GLU A 373 -8.33 -7.28 19.17
N ILE A 374 -7.79 -6.52 20.11
CA ILE A 374 -6.45 -5.93 20.03
C ILE A 374 -5.72 -6.27 21.33
N LEU A 375 -4.49 -6.74 21.21
CA LEU A 375 -3.52 -6.80 22.29
C LEU A 375 -2.75 -5.46 22.30
N GLU A 376 -2.94 -4.67 23.35
CA GLU A 376 -2.14 -3.48 23.64
C GLU A 376 -0.96 -3.88 24.53
N LEU A 377 0.21 -4.05 23.91
CA LEU A 377 1.44 -4.47 24.57
C LEU A 377 2.31 -3.26 24.91
N ALA A 378 2.54 -3.00 26.19
CA ALA A 378 3.51 -2.01 26.64
C ALA A 378 4.85 -2.66 26.98
N VAL A 379 5.92 -2.08 26.44
CA VAL A 379 7.30 -2.51 26.63
C VAL A 379 8.04 -1.38 27.32
N CYS A 380 8.49 -1.62 28.54
CA CYS A 380 9.25 -0.69 29.35
C CYS A 380 10.71 -1.14 29.42
N VAL A 381 11.63 -0.36 28.88
CA VAL A 381 13.06 -0.58 29.08
C VAL A 381 13.55 0.47 30.07
N GLN A 382 14.11 0.01 31.19
CA GLN A 382 14.71 0.87 32.20
C GLN A 382 16.24 0.83 32.06
N ASN A 383 16.89 1.98 32.07
CA ASN A 383 18.35 2.09 32.09
C ASN A 383 18.80 2.71 33.41
N LEU A 384 19.82 2.12 34.03
CA LEU A 384 20.47 2.67 35.21
C LEU A 384 21.40 3.80 34.78
N ASN A 385 21.14 5.03 35.25
CA ASN A 385 22.00 6.17 34.95
C ASN A 385 23.26 6.18 35.84
N ASP A 386 24.21 7.06 35.54
CA ASP A 386 25.47 7.20 36.30
C ASP A 386 25.26 7.62 37.76
N LYS A 387 24.06 8.12 38.10
CA LYS A 387 23.63 8.50 39.46
C LYS A 387 22.98 7.34 40.22
N GLY A 388 22.83 6.16 39.59
CA GLY A 388 22.20 4.98 40.18
C GLY A 388 20.67 5.02 40.20
N GLU A 389 20.05 5.92 39.45
CA GLU A 389 18.60 6.05 39.30
C GLU A 389 18.10 5.36 38.02
N TRP A 390 16.89 4.82 38.07
CA TRP A 390 16.27 4.16 36.93
C TRP A 390 15.53 5.16 36.03
N THR A 391 15.95 5.24 34.77
CA THR A 391 15.24 5.99 33.74
C THR A 391 14.38 5.03 32.92
N SER A 392 13.07 5.22 32.94
CA SER A 392 12.12 4.32 32.27
C SER A 392 11.70 4.85 30.90
N ARG A 393 11.70 3.97 29.89
CA ARG A 393 11.16 4.27 28.56
C ARG A 393 10.10 3.25 28.19
N THR A 394 8.85 3.67 28.25
CA THR A 394 7.70 2.81 27.90
C THR A 394 7.21 3.12 26.48
N ARG A 395 7.10 2.09 25.65
CA ARG A 395 6.52 2.12 24.31
C ARG A 395 5.32 1.18 24.27
N VAL A 396 4.33 1.48 23.44
CA VAL A 396 3.12 0.65 23.31
C VAL A 396 2.99 0.19 21.86
N ILE A 397 2.61 -1.06 21.67
CA ILE A 397 2.40 -1.71 20.38
C ILE A 397 0.96 -2.26 20.40
N HIS A 398 0.17 -1.95 19.37
CA HIS A 398 -1.13 -2.56 19.16
C HIS A 398 -0.97 -3.74 18.20
N ILE A 399 -1.40 -4.91 18.63
CA ILE A 399 -1.25 -6.17 17.91
C ILE A 399 -2.64 -6.75 17.70
N ASP A 400 -2.93 -7.19 16.47
CA ASP A 400 -4.08 -8.05 16.21
C ASP A 400 -3.65 -9.49 16.50
N PRO A 401 -4.11 -10.11 17.61
CA PRO A 401 -3.61 -11.42 18.05
C PRO A 401 -4.00 -12.56 17.10
N ARG A 402 -4.93 -12.33 16.17
CA ARG A 402 -5.39 -13.31 15.18
C ARG A 402 -4.81 -13.04 13.78
N GLY A 403 -4.09 -11.93 13.63
CA GLY A 403 -3.50 -11.49 12.37
C GLY A 403 -2.10 -12.08 12.11
N ASP A 404 -1.40 -11.48 11.15
CA ASP A 404 -0.02 -11.79 10.80
C ASP A 404 0.74 -10.51 10.44
N GLY A 405 2.07 -10.51 10.52
CA GLY A 405 2.91 -9.43 10.01
C GLY A 405 3.64 -8.60 11.08
N HIS A 406 4.00 -7.37 10.73
CA HIS A 406 4.85 -6.48 11.53
C HIS A 406 4.03 -5.37 12.20
N PHE A 407 4.24 -5.15 13.49
CA PHE A 407 3.52 -4.20 14.33
C PHE A 407 4.50 -3.25 15.02
N SER A 408 4.42 -1.97 14.66
CA SER A 408 5.29 -0.91 15.16
C SER A 408 4.74 -0.26 16.43
N VAL A 409 5.60 0.51 17.12
CA VAL A 409 5.18 1.37 18.23
C VAL A 409 4.12 2.37 17.79
N VAL A 410 3.04 2.44 18.57
CA VAL A 410 1.93 3.36 18.41
C VAL A 410 2.33 4.76 18.88
N ALA A 411 1.78 5.80 18.25
CA ALA A 411 1.98 7.17 18.70
C ALA A 411 1.52 7.34 20.16
N PRO A 412 2.30 8.03 21.03
CA PRO A 412 1.93 8.18 22.45
C PRO A 412 0.54 8.79 22.69
N GLU A 413 0.09 9.64 21.77
CA GLU A 413 -1.20 10.35 21.81
C GLU A 413 -2.41 9.40 21.67
N LEU A 414 -2.22 8.25 21.02
CA LEU A 414 -3.27 7.24 20.85
C LEU A 414 -3.43 6.32 22.06
N VAL A 415 -2.48 6.36 23.00
CA VAL A 415 -2.49 5.53 24.21
C VAL A 415 -3.20 6.30 25.33
N LYS A 416 -4.48 6.00 25.56
CA LYS A 416 -5.28 6.64 26.61
C LYS A 416 -4.79 6.29 28.03
N GLU A 417 -4.47 5.01 28.24
CA GLU A 417 -4.06 4.48 29.54
C GLU A 417 -3.11 3.30 29.34
N LYS A 418 -1.91 3.39 29.91
CA LYS A 418 -0.88 2.35 29.78
C LYS A 418 -1.19 1.16 30.69
N PRO A 419 -0.95 -0.08 30.24
CA PRO A 419 -1.11 -1.25 31.10
C PRO A 419 -0.14 -1.24 32.27
N PRO A 420 -0.54 -1.87 33.39
CA PRO A 420 0.35 -2.05 34.53
C PRO A 420 1.56 -2.86 34.07
N ILE A 421 2.74 -2.27 34.23
CA ILE A 421 4.01 -2.85 33.83
C ILE A 421 4.49 -3.80 34.92
N LEU A 422 4.76 -5.05 34.54
CA LEU A 422 5.40 -6.04 35.38
C LEU A 422 6.85 -6.21 34.93
N LEU A 423 7.78 -6.30 35.88
CA LEU A 423 9.19 -6.55 35.56
C LEU A 423 9.38 -7.99 35.09
N VAL A 424 10.14 -8.16 34.02
CA VAL A 424 10.50 -9.47 33.49
C VAL A 424 11.74 -9.96 34.22
N GLU A 425 11.60 -11.06 34.93
CA GLU A 425 12.73 -11.71 35.61
C GLU A 425 13.54 -12.54 34.60
N THR A 426 14.39 -11.85 33.83
CA THR A 426 15.09 -12.44 32.68
C THR A 426 15.94 -13.66 33.00
N GLN A 427 16.39 -13.81 34.24
CA GLN A 427 17.12 -14.99 34.73
C GLN A 427 16.30 -16.29 34.77
N PHE A 428 14.96 -16.20 34.72
CA PHE A 428 14.05 -17.35 34.78
C PHE A 428 13.33 -17.60 33.45
N LEU A 429 13.68 -16.86 32.39
CA LEU A 429 13.07 -17.08 31.09
C LEU A 429 13.60 -18.38 30.47
N GLU A 430 12.67 -19.24 30.07
CA GLU A 430 12.98 -20.46 29.33
C GLU A 430 13.25 -20.16 27.85
N GLN A 431 13.94 -21.09 27.18
CA GLN A 431 14.14 -21.04 25.74
C GLN A 431 12.87 -21.53 25.02
N ALA A 432 12.46 -20.87 23.94
CA ALA A 432 11.32 -21.29 23.14
C ALA A 432 11.62 -22.57 22.35
N ASP A 433 10.60 -23.40 22.07
CA ASP A 433 10.76 -24.67 21.35
C ASP A 433 11.35 -24.49 19.93
N HIS A 434 11.18 -23.30 19.34
CA HIS A 434 11.70 -22.88 18.04
C HIS A 434 12.86 -21.87 18.14
N ALA A 435 13.53 -21.80 19.28
CA ALA A 435 14.69 -20.93 19.46
C ALA A 435 15.86 -21.33 18.53
N GLU A 436 16.68 -20.33 18.18
CA GLU A 436 17.85 -20.50 17.31
C GLU A 436 19.08 -21.06 18.01
#